data_AF-A0A0F9J4F2-F1
#
_entry.id   AF-A0A0F9J4F2-F1
#
_cell.length_a   1.000
_cell.length_b   1.000
_cell.length_c   1.000
_cell.angle_alpha   90.00
_cell.angle_beta   90.00
_cell.angle_gamma   90.00
#
_symmetry.space_group_name_H-M   'P 1'
#
loop_
_entity.id
_entity.type
_entity.pdbx_description
1 polymer ?
#
loop_
_entity_poly.entity_id
_entity_poly.type
_entity_poly.pdbx_seq_one_letter_code
_entity_poly.pdbx_strand_id
1 'polypeptide(L)'
;MGLIRRYLPEHELEILSETRNQRMYRFSYLFGGKYFPLPPWSHQRDIGVFVRSMPVELAGMSYSAYHDLNFRPGYQLLLALVIYPYEGDERDREEEYDRPKKKKKDGKPLVEVLGGARIPLLDLVKRLIGDDLVWKIPVHGWTPSELRQLDKTKYKGVAHFADWACSETGCIILDTSYEDCQYIEGEGEPFFMWSERNVKVLTKEWPKAKEIRESIDRMVDWLELDPLRNFGELLTFIRSRKIDSKKKRPERNYDRMDYECPLDQVFEDEEEYCDETTAF
;
A
#
# COMPACT_ATOMS: atom_id res chain seq x y z
N MET A 1 15.76 -28.59 4.83
CA MET A 1 14.75 -29.44 4.15
C MET A 1 14.17 -28.62 3.02
N GLY A 2 14.19 -29.15 1.78
CA GLY A 2 13.88 -28.38 0.58
C GLY A 2 12.46 -27.80 0.54
N LEU A 3 12.33 -26.61 -0.05
CA LEU A 3 11.05 -25.88 -0.17
C LEU A 3 9.96 -26.73 -0.85
N ILE A 4 10.34 -27.51 -1.86
CA ILE A 4 9.37 -28.33 -2.61
C ILE A 4 8.74 -29.36 -1.70
N ARG A 5 9.55 -30.14 -0.97
CA ARG A 5 9.05 -31.17 -0.04
C ARG A 5 8.16 -30.59 1.06
N ARG A 6 8.43 -29.35 1.46
CA ARG A 6 7.67 -28.70 2.53
C ARG A 6 6.30 -28.21 2.08
N TYR A 7 6.21 -27.57 0.92
CA TYR A 7 5.00 -26.86 0.50
C TYR A 7 4.25 -27.56 -0.65
N LEU A 8 4.96 -28.28 -1.51
CA LEU A 8 4.43 -28.94 -2.71
C LEU A 8 5.00 -30.37 -2.90
N PRO A 9 4.99 -31.24 -1.87
CA PRO A 9 5.56 -32.59 -1.98
C PRO A 9 4.92 -33.40 -3.12
N GLU A 10 3.65 -33.17 -3.41
CA GLU A 10 2.91 -33.82 -4.49
C GLU A 10 3.44 -33.46 -5.90
N HIS A 11 4.17 -32.36 -6.04
CA HIS A 11 4.75 -31.88 -7.29
C HIS A 11 6.28 -32.01 -7.35
N GLU A 12 6.91 -32.75 -6.43
CA GLU A 12 8.38 -32.83 -6.33
C GLU A 12 9.05 -33.26 -7.65
N LEU A 13 8.59 -34.36 -8.24
CA LEU A 13 9.13 -34.86 -9.50
C LEU A 13 8.86 -33.91 -10.68
N GLU A 14 7.68 -33.30 -10.72
CA GLU A 14 7.31 -32.33 -11.77
C GLU A 14 8.28 -31.14 -11.73
N ILE A 15 8.47 -30.54 -10.55
CA ILE A 15 9.34 -29.39 -10.38
C ILE A 15 10.79 -29.79 -10.64
N LEU A 16 11.31 -30.84 -10.02
CA LEU A 16 12.74 -31.23 -10.15
C LEU A 16 13.12 -31.67 -11.57
N SER A 17 12.16 -32.08 -12.40
CA SER A 17 12.40 -32.41 -13.82
C SER A 17 12.72 -31.19 -14.70
N GLU A 18 12.36 -29.98 -14.25
CA GLU A 18 12.61 -28.74 -14.97
C GLU A 18 14.08 -28.28 -14.88
N THR A 19 14.49 -27.40 -15.80
CA THR A 19 15.80 -26.73 -15.71
C THR A 19 15.87 -25.82 -14.49
N ARG A 20 17.08 -25.50 -14.00
CA ARG A 20 17.32 -24.70 -12.77
C ARG A 20 16.41 -23.47 -12.66
N ASN A 21 16.33 -22.65 -13.72
CA ASN A 21 15.49 -21.44 -13.71
C ASN A 21 13.99 -21.76 -13.82
N GLN A 22 13.62 -22.79 -14.59
CA GLN A 22 12.23 -23.20 -14.75
C GLN A 22 11.64 -23.82 -13.48
N ARG A 23 12.47 -24.40 -12.59
CA ARG A 23 12.04 -24.90 -11.27
C ARG A 23 11.38 -23.82 -10.44
N MET A 24 11.95 -22.61 -10.41
CA MET A 24 11.39 -21.49 -9.66
C MET A 24 10.04 -21.07 -10.23
N TYR A 25 9.95 -20.90 -11.56
CA TYR A 25 8.68 -20.55 -12.21
C TYR A 25 7.59 -21.61 -11.96
N ARG A 26 7.95 -22.89 -12.11
CA ARG A 26 7.04 -24.01 -11.86
C ARG A 26 6.60 -24.05 -10.40
N PHE A 27 7.53 -23.93 -9.46
CA PHE A 27 7.24 -23.85 -8.03
C PHE A 27 6.32 -22.66 -7.73
N SER A 28 6.65 -21.44 -8.16
CA SER A 28 5.85 -20.24 -7.90
C SER A 28 4.44 -20.33 -8.47
N TYR A 29 4.28 -20.91 -9.66
CA TYR A 29 2.98 -21.14 -10.27
C TYR A 29 2.12 -22.11 -9.44
N LEU A 30 2.67 -23.28 -9.09
CA LEU A 30 1.97 -24.30 -8.32
C LEU A 30 1.70 -23.83 -6.88
N PHE A 31 2.65 -23.13 -6.27
CA PHE A 31 2.52 -22.52 -4.96
C PHE A 31 1.40 -21.49 -4.96
N GLY A 32 1.37 -20.59 -5.95
CA GLY A 32 0.32 -19.58 -6.11
C GLY A 32 -1.07 -20.15 -6.31
N GLY A 33 -1.18 -21.35 -6.90
CA GLY A 33 -2.44 -22.07 -7.01
C GLY A 33 -2.98 -22.63 -5.69
N LYS A 34 -2.10 -22.91 -4.72
CA LYS A 34 -2.44 -23.54 -3.43
C LYS A 34 -2.47 -22.57 -2.25
N TYR A 35 -1.60 -21.56 -2.28
CA TYR A 35 -1.34 -20.63 -1.18
C TYR A 35 -1.71 -19.20 -1.61
N PHE A 36 -0.72 -18.36 -1.84
CA PHE A 36 -0.86 -17.00 -2.37
C PHE A 36 0.15 -16.82 -3.51
N PRO A 37 -0.14 -15.96 -4.51
CA PRO A 37 0.77 -15.75 -5.62
C PRO A 37 2.06 -15.10 -5.13
N LEU A 38 3.18 -15.67 -5.57
CA LEU A 38 4.48 -15.03 -5.44
C LEU A 38 4.63 -14.02 -6.58
N PRO A 39 5.27 -12.86 -6.35
CA PRO A 39 5.52 -11.89 -7.42
C PRO A 39 6.30 -12.53 -8.56
N PRO A 40 6.13 -12.02 -9.79
CA PRO A 40 6.88 -12.51 -10.95
C PRO A 40 8.37 -12.35 -10.68
N TRP A 41 9.06 -13.49 -10.59
CA TRP A 41 10.50 -13.49 -10.35
C TRP A 41 11.21 -12.90 -11.58
N SER A 42 11.80 -11.71 -11.42
CA SER A 42 12.63 -11.12 -12.45
C SER A 42 13.89 -11.95 -12.63
N HIS A 43 14.42 -12.01 -13.85
CA HIS A 43 15.62 -12.80 -14.17
C HIS A 43 16.89 -12.34 -13.43
N GLN A 44 16.81 -11.27 -12.64
CA GLN A 44 17.94 -10.69 -11.91
C GLN A 44 18.22 -11.36 -10.56
N ARG A 45 17.34 -12.25 -10.06
CA ARG A 45 17.54 -12.92 -8.78
C ARG A 45 17.90 -14.40 -8.96
N ASP A 46 18.99 -14.81 -8.33
CA ASP A 46 19.49 -16.18 -8.33
C ASP A 46 18.61 -17.12 -7.48
N ILE A 47 18.62 -18.41 -7.81
CA ILE A 47 17.91 -19.46 -7.08
C ILE A 47 18.32 -19.51 -5.60
N GLY A 48 19.57 -19.19 -5.27
CA GLY A 48 20.03 -19.13 -3.89
C GLY A 48 19.33 -18.04 -3.08
N VAL A 49 18.96 -16.93 -3.71
CA VAL A 49 18.12 -15.89 -3.07
C VAL A 49 16.70 -16.39 -2.87
N PHE A 50 16.13 -17.07 -3.88
CA PHE A 50 14.77 -17.64 -3.78
C PHE A 50 14.66 -18.65 -2.64
N VAL A 51 15.68 -19.49 -2.44
CA VAL A 51 15.60 -20.48 -1.36
C VAL A 51 15.76 -19.85 0.02
N ARG A 52 16.61 -18.83 0.13
CA ARG A 52 16.87 -18.15 1.41
C ARG A 52 15.75 -17.19 1.80
N SER A 53 15.03 -16.64 0.82
CA SER A 53 14.00 -15.63 1.05
C SER A 53 12.75 -15.91 0.24
N MET A 54 11.62 -15.83 0.95
CA MET A 54 10.29 -15.90 0.38
C MET A 54 9.97 -14.57 -0.30
N PRO A 55 9.73 -14.55 -1.62
CA PRO A 55 9.30 -13.33 -2.28
C PRO A 55 7.88 -12.96 -1.82
N VAL A 56 7.73 -11.74 -1.31
CA VAL A 56 6.44 -11.17 -0.93
C VAL A 56 6.27 -9.85 -1.67
N GLU A 57 5.15 -9.71 -2.37
CA GLU A 57 4.75 -8.43 -2.96
C GLU A 57 4.04 -7.62 -1.88
N LEU A 58 4.69 -6.57 -1.41
CA LEU A 58 4.09 -5.60 -0.52
C LEU A 58 3.47 -4.48 -1.36
N ALA A 59 2.21 -4.18 -1.07
CA ALA A 59 1.40 -3.23 -1.82
C ALA A 59 0.77 -2.17 -0.90
N GLY A 60 1.31 -1.97 0.30
CA GLY A 60 0.96 -0.83 1.16
C GLY A 60 1.30 0.51 0.50
N MET A 61 0.52 1.53 0.82
CA MET A 61 0.86 2.90 0.43
C MET A 61 2.18 3.26 1.13
N SER A 62 3.20 3.69 0.38
CA SER A 62 4.45 4.20 0.95
C SER A 62 4.43 5.73 0.98
N TYR A 63 5.34 6.34 1.76
CA TYR A 63 5.45 7.79 1.80
C TYR A 63 5.84 8.33 0.43
N SER A 64 6.85 7.74 -0.22
CA SER A 64 7.30 8.19 -1.53
C SER A 64 6.20 8.04 -2.57
N ALA A 65 5.49 6.89 -2.59
CA ALA A 65 4.37 6.69 -3.50
C ALA A 65 3.29 7.78 -3.34
N TYR A 66 2.95 8.14 -2.11
CA TYR A 66 1.99 9.21 -1.84
C TYR A 66 2.51 10.59 -2.30
N HIS A 67 3.79 10.89 -2.10
CA HIS A 67 4.37 12.21 -2.43
C HIS A 67 4.65 12.39 -3.92
N ASP A 68 5.01 11.32 -4.62
CA ASP A 68 5.26 11.35 -6.07
C ASP A 68 3.98 11.65 -6.86
N LEU A 69 2.81 11.33 -6.28
CA LEU A 69 1.48 11.51 -6.90
C LEU A 69 1.36 10.90 -8.31
N ASN A 70 2.24 9.96 -8.65
CA ASN A 70 2.30 9.28 -9.94
C ASN A 70 1.25 8.15 -10.03
N PHE A 71 0.00 8.52 -9.78
CA PHE A 71 -1.14 7.62 -9.85
C PHE A 71 -2.02 7.96 -11.05
N ARG A 72 -2.88 7.01 -11.44
CA ARG A 72 -3.97 7.29 -12.39
C ARG A 72 -4.93 8.36 -11.81
N PRO A 73 -5.64 9.13 -12.66
CA PRO A 73 -6.53 10.19 -12.18
C PRO A 73 -7.58 9.73 -11.15
N GLY A 74 -8.17 8.55 -11.30
CA GLY A 74 -9.17 8.05 -10.35
C GLY A 74 -8.59 7.79 -8.95
N TYR A 75 -7.33 7.37 -8.87
CA TYR A 75 -6.61 7.22 -7.60
C TYR A 75 -6.32 8.58 -6.95
N GLN A 76 -5.93 9.59 -7.73
CA GLN A 76 -5.71 10.96 -7.23
C GLN A 76 -7.01 11.55 -6.66
N LEU A 77 -8.14 11.31 -7.33
CA LEU A 77 -9.47 11.70 -6.83
C LEU A 77 -9.80 11.02 -5.50
N LEU A 78 -9.51 9.73 -5.35
CA LEU A 78 -9.71 9.02 -4.08
C LEU A 78 -8.78 9.52 -2.98
N LEU A 79 -7.49 9.74 -3.27
CA LEU A 79 -6.53 10.32 -2.33
C LEU A 79 -7.00 11.67 -1.78
N ALA A 80 -7.63 12.51 -2.62
CA ALA A 80 -8.16 13.80 -2.20
C ALA A 80 -9.21 13.68 -1.08
N LEU A 81 -9.98 12.58 -1.08
CA LEU A 81 -11.00 12.32 -0.07
C LEU A 81 -10.41 11.85 1.25
N VAL A 82 -9.26 11.17 1.25
CA VAL A 82 -8.70 10.57 2.46
C VAL A 82 -7.82 11.57 3.20
N ILE A 83 -7.77 11.46 4.52
CA ILE A 83 -6.79 12.16 5.35
C ILE A 83 -5.36 11.85 4.94
N TYR A 84 -4.47 12.83 5.10
CA TYR A 84 -3.04 12.63 4.89
C TYR A 84 -2.48 11.64 5.94
N PRO A 85 -1.99 10.45 5.53
CA PRO A 85 -1.64 9.38 6.46
C PRO A 85 -0.30 9.61 7.19
N TYR A 86 0.64 10.36 6.60
CA TYR A 86 2.00 10.56 7.13
C TYR A 86 2.17 11.85 7.93
N GLU A 87 1.11 12.41 8.49
CA GLU A 87 1.27 13.63 9.26
C GLU A 87 2.15 13.42 10.49
N GLY A 88 3.09 14.33 10.68
CA GLY A 88 4.05 14.27 11.79
C GLY A 88 5.32 13.49 11.46
N ASP A 89 5.37 12.82 10.29
CA ASP A 89 6.57 12.17 9.77
C ASP A 89 7.74 13.16 9.71
N GLU A 90 8.93 12.72 10.11
CA GLU A 90 10.10 13.58 10.19
C GLU A 90 10.54 14.09 8.81
N ARG A 91 10.27 13.33 7.74
CA ARG A 91 10.55 13.72 6.36
C ARG A 91 9.79 14.98 5.94
N ASP A 92 8.59 15.20 6.49
CA ASP A 92 7.84 16.45 6.27
C ASP A 92 8.48 17.65 6.97
N ARG A 93 9.24 17.43 8.07
CA ARG A 93 9.87 18.50 8.84
C ARG A 93 11.10 19.06 8.15
N GLU A 94 11.85 18.21 7.44
CA GLU A 94 13.04 18.65 6.68
C GLU A 94 12.67 19.69 5.61
N GLU A 95 11.50 19.55 4.98
CA GLU A 95 10.98 20.55 4.03
C GLU A 95 10.53 21.87 4.68
N GLU A 96 10.21 21.87 5.98
CA GLU A 96 9.72 23.05 6.70
C GLU A 96 10.87 24.01 7.06
N TYR A 97 12.08 23.50 7.30
CA TYR A 97 13.24 24.31 7.68
C TYR A 97 13.73 25.24 6.56
N ASP A 98 13.57 24.84 5.29
CA ASP A 98 13.97 25.65 4.13
C ASP A 98 12.90 26.64 3.65
N ARG A 99 11.67 26.54 4.15
CA ARG A 99 10.62 27.50 3.79
C ARG A 99 10.77 28.78 4.62
N PRO A 100 10.90 29.97 3.98
CA PRO A 100 10.99 31.21 4.72
C PRO A 100 9.74 31.38 5.57
N LYS A 101 9.91 31.41 6.90
CA LYS A 101 8.84 31.66 7.89
C LYS A 101 8.22 33.03 7.66
N LYS A 102 7.28 33.12 6.71
CA LYS A 102 6.49 34.33 6.48
C LYS A 102 5.58 34.49 7.68
N LYS A 103 6.00 35.29 8.67
CA LYS A 103 5.05 35.87 9.62
C LYS A 103 4.06 36.71 8.82
N LYS A 104 2.75 36.49 8.98
CA LYS A 104 1.81 37.62 8.91
C LYS A 104 0.47 37.43 9.60
N LYS A 105 0.04 38.60 10.08
CA LYS A 105 -1.31 39.03 10.46
C LYS A 105 -2.33 38.62 9.39
N ASP A 106 -3.46 38.13 9.87
CA ASP A 106 -4.78 38.19 9.25
C ASP A 106 -4.97 37.39 7.93
N GLY A 107 -5.48 36.16 8.07
CA GLY A 107 -6.01 35.35 6.96
C GLY A 107 -5.04 34.27 6.47
N LYS A 108 -5.01 33.14 7.18
CA LYS A 108 -4.08 32.03 6.93
C LYS A 108 -4.25 31.47 5.50
N PRO A 109 -3.17 31.41 4.69
CA PRO A 109 -3.17 30.67 3.44
C PRO A 109 -3.48 29.18 3.68
N LEU A 110 -4.05 28.50 2.68
CA LEU A 110 -4.27 27.05 2.69
C LEU A 110 -3.00 26.26 3.11
N VAL A 111 -1.83 26.82 2.79
CA VAL A 111 -0.48 26.33 3.11
C VAL A 111 -0.19 26.24 4.61
N GLU A 112 -0.82 27.05 5.46
CA GLU A 112 -0.62 26.99 6.92
C GLU A 112 -1.52 25.96 7.63
N VAL A 113 -2.47 25.37 6.92
CA VAL A 113 -3.42 24.36 7.45
C VAL A 113 -3.15 22.98 6.85
N LEU A 114 -2.53 22.91 5.67
CA LEU A 114 -2.22 21.67 4.97
C LEU A 114 -0.71 21.40 5.05
N GLY A 115 -0.33 20.32 5.74
CA GLY A 115 1.02 19.76 5.68
C GLY A 115 1.24 18.87 4.45
N GLY A 116 2.51 18.70 4.06
CA GLY A 116 2.99 17.69 3.11
C GLY A 116 2.42 17.75 1.69
N ALA A 117 2.34 16.59 1.03
CA ALA A 117 1.85 16.41 -0.35
C ALA A 117 0.36 16.72 -0.59
N ARG A 118 -0.39 17.15 0.43
CA ARG A 118 -1.83 17.42 0.26
C ARG A 118 -2.13 18.64 -0.62
N ILE A 119 -1.29 19.66 -0.57
CA ILE A 119 -1.44 20.86 -1.43
C ILE A 119 -1.27 20.49 -2.91
N PRO A 120 -0.14 19.88 -3.35
CA PRO A 120 0.00 19.50 -4.76
C PRO A 120 -1.06 18.51 -5.22
N LEU A 121 -1.54 17.62 -4.34
CA LEU A 121 -2.66 16.73 -4.62
C LEU A 121 -3.95 17.50 -4.93
N LEU A 122 -4.35 18.48 -4.11
CA LEU A 122 -5.57 19.26 -4.34
C LEU A 122 -5.45 20.15 -5.60
N ASP A 123 -4.28 20.68 -5.90
CA ASP A 123 -4.02 21.42 -7.14
C ASP A 123 -4.15 20.52 -8.38
N LEU A 124 -3.68 19.28 -8.29
CA LEU A 124 -3.82 18.28 -9.34
C LEU A 124 -5.28 17.90 -9.56
N VAL A 125 -6.00 17.62 -8.47
CA VAL A 125 -7.43 17.29 -8.49
C VAL A 125 -8.25 18.45 -9.04
N LYS A 126 -7.93 19.69 -8.68
CA LYS A 126 -8.57 20.90 -9.25
C LYS A 126 -8.52 20.93 -10.77
N ARG A 127 -7.43 20.47 -11.39
CA ARG A 127 -7.32 20.40 -12.86
C ARG A 127 -8.24 19.34 -13.47
N LEU A 128 -8.59 18.29 -12.71
CA LEU A 128 -9.46 17.20 -13.16
C LEU A 128 -10.95 17.56 -13.05
N ILE A 129 -11.35 18.21 -11.96
CA ILE A 129 -12.78 18.36 -11.60
C ILE A 129 -13.23 19.81 -11.37
N GLY A 130 -12.32 20.78 -11.45
CA GLY A 130 -12.60 22.20 -11.24
C GLY A 130 -12.72 22.61 -9.77
N ASP A 131 -12.71 23.93 -9.55
CA ASP A 131 -12.74 24.55 -8.22
C ASP A 131 -13.99 24.18 -7.42
N ASP A 132 -15.16 24.21 -8.05
CA ASP A 132 -16.45 24.03 -7.38
C ASP A 132 -16.59 22.69 -6.65
N LEU A 133 -15.94 21.64 -7.15
CA LEU A 133 -15.94 20.33 -6.50
C LEU A 133 -14.80 20.20 -5.49
N VAL A 134 -13.63 20.77 -5.74
CA VAL A 134 -12.52 20.76 -4.77
C VAL A 134 -12.91 21.44 -3.47
N TRP A 135 -13.63 22.58 -3.53
CA TRP A 135 -14.13 23.28 -2.34
C TRP A 135 -15.11 22.46 -1.49
N LYS A 136 -15.64 21.35 -2.02
CA LYS A 136 -16.53 20.46 -1.27
C LYS A 136 -15.78 19.40 -0.46
N ILE A 137 -14.49 19.20 -0.72
CA ILE A 137 -13.60 18.28 -0.01
C ILE A 137 -13.18 18.95 1.32
N PRO A 138 -13.28 18.27 2.46
CA PRO A 138 -12.74 18.77 3.72
C PRO A 138 -11.25 19.06 3.56
N VAL A 139 -10.80 20.16 4.17
CA VAL A 139 -9.41 20.61 4.12
C VAL A 139 -8.46 19.46 4.45
N HIS A 140 -8.71 18.71 5.52
CA HIS A 140 -7.89 17.57 5.92
C HIS A 140 -8.34 16.22 5.36
N GLY A 141 -9.38 16.17 4.54
CA GLY A 141 -10.00 14.92 4.09
C GLY A 141 -10.85 14.27 5.18
N TRP A 142 -11.34 13.07 4.88
CA TRP A 142 -12.08 12.22 5.81
C TRP A 142 -11.17 11.10 6.33
N THR A 143 -11.41 10.70 7.56
CA THR A 143 -10.72 9.56 8.18
C THR A 143 -11.23 8.21 7.63
N PRO A 144 -10.43 7.13 7.73
CA PRO A 144 -10.92 5.79 7.38
C PRO A 144 -12.20 5.41 8.12
N SER A 145 -12.28 5.66 9.43
CA SER A 145 -13.48 5.41 10.23
C SER A 145 -14.72 6.15 9.73
N GLU A 146 -14.56 7.35 9.17
CA GLU A 146 -15.66 8.12 8.58
C GLU A 146 -16.10 7.52 7.25
N LEU A 147 -15.15 7.16 6.39
CA LEU A 147 -15.41 6.61 5.06
C LEU A 147 -15.92 5.16 5.08
N ARG A 148 -15.60 4.35 6.12
CA ARG A 148 -16.18 3.01 6.34
C ARG A 148 -17.71 2.98 6.40
N GLN A 149 -18.35 4.13 6.65
CA GLN A 149 -19.82 4.23 6.52
C GLN A 149 -20.34 3.95 5.09
N LEU A 150 -19.45 3.92 4.10
CA LEU A 150 -19.73 3.61 2.70
C LEU A 150 -19.62 2.12 2.36
N ASP A 151 -19.14 1.25 3.27
CA ASP A 151 -18.90 -0.19 3.02
C ASP A 151 -20.12 -0.93 2.47
N LYS A 152 -21.32 -0.54 2.92
CA LYS A 152 -22.59 -1.18 2.54
C LYS A 152 -23.27 -0.47 1.36
N THR A 153 -22.51 0.23 0.53
CA THR A 153 -23.02 1.02 -0.59
C THR A 153 -22.28 0.67 -1.88
N LYS A 154 -22.75 1.21 -3.02
CA LYS A 154 -22.02 1.11 -4.28
C LYS A 154 -20.65 1.80 -4.24
N TYR A 155 -20.39 2.63 -3.22
CA TYR A 155 -19.13 3.32 -3.00
C TYR A 155 -18.18 2.61 -2.03
N LYS A 156 -18.36 1.31 -1.76
CA LYS A 156 -17.49 0.55 -0.85
C LYS A 156 -16.00 0.64 -1.18
N GLY A 157 -15.65 0.80 -2.47
CA GLY A 157 -14.27 1.02 -2.90
C GLY A 157 -13.61 2.26 -2.29
N VAL A 158 -14.38 3.29 -1.91
CA VAL A 158 -13.86 4.50 -1.24
C VAL A 158 -13.43 4.19 0.19
N ALA A 159 -14.19 3.36 0.90
CA ALA A 159 -13.84 2.94 2.26
C ALA A 159 -12.61 2.03 2.25
N HIS A 160 -12.60 1.03 1.37
CA HIS A 160 -11.44 0.17 1.14
C HIS A 160 -10.19 0.98 0.76
N PHE A 161 -10.36 2.02 -0.07
CA PHE A 161 -9.27 2.91 -0.43
C PHE A 161 -8.73 3.69 0.77
N ALA A 162 -9.62 4.22 1.62
CA ALA A 162 -9.22 4.94 2.83
C ALA A 162 -8.47 4.04 3.81
N ASP A 163 -8.94 2.80 3.99
CA ASP A 163 -8.25 1.81 4.80
C ASP A 163 -6.87 1.49 4.20
N TRP A 164 -6.77 1.30 2.89
CA TRP A 164 -5.50 1.04 2.21
C TRP A 164 -4.51 2.20 2.31
N ALA A 165 -4.95 3.43 2.04
CA ALA A 165 -4.10 4.60 2.08
C ALA A 165 -3.59 4.93 3.51
N CYS A 166 -4.26 4.42 4.54
CA CYS A 166 -3.88 4.61 5.94
C CYS A 166 -3.38 3.34 6.63
N SER A 167 -3.09 2.27 5.88
CA SER A 167 -2.63 0.97 6.42
C SER A 167 -3.54 0.38 7.50
N GLU A 168 -4.86 0.47 7.31
CA GLU A 168 -5.89 -0.05 8.22
C GLU A 168 -6.77 -1.14 7.58
N THR A 169 -6.29 -1.82 6.53
CA THR A 169 -7.06 -2.88 5.87
C THR A 169 -7.16 -4.14 6.72
N GLY A 170 -6.23 -4.35 7.65
CA GLY A 170 -6.03 -5.60 8.38
C GLY A 170 -5.54 -6.72 7.46
N CYS A 171 -4.68 -6.38 6.51
CA CYS A 171 -3.97 -7.29 5.60
C CYS A 171 -2.53 -6.80 5.47
N ILE A 172 -1.55 -7.60 5.89
CA ILE A 172 -0.13 -7.21 5.89
C ILE A 172 0.33 -6.76 4.49
N ILE A 173 -0.12 -7.49 3.45
CA ILE A 173 0.18 -7.18 2.04
C ILE A 173 -0.24 -5.74 1.67
N LEU A 174 -1.31 -5.22 2.25
CA LEU A 174 -1.88 -3.92 1.92
C LEU A 174 -1.59 -2.84 2.97
N ASP A 175 -1.14 -3.23 4.16
CA ASP A 175 -0.86 -2.32 5.26
C ASP A 175 0.64 -2.03 5.42
N THR A 176 1.50 -2.80 4.77
CA THR A 176 2.96 -2.66 4.82
C THR A 176 3.51 -2.32 3.44
N SER A 177 4.36 -1.31 3.38
CA SER A 177 5.16 -0.96 2.21
C SER A 177 6.61 -1.41 2.39
N TYR A 178 7.40 -1.43 1.31
CA TYR A 178 8.82 -1.77 1.42
C TYR A 178 9.60 -0.77 2.31
N GLU A 179 9.21 0.51 2.33
CA GLU A 179 9.83 1.52 3.20
C GLU A 179 9.66 1.20 4.69
N ASP A 180 8.58 0.52 5.06
CA ASP A 180 8.29 0.09 6.44
C ASP A 180 9.16 -1.11 6.85
N CYS A 181 9.65 -1.88 5.87
CA CYS A 181 10.60 -2.96 6.08
C CYS A 181 12.06 -2.48 6.03
N GLN A 182 12.32 -1.21 6.35
CA GLN A 182 13.66 -0.60 6.31
C GLN A 182 14.36 -0.72 4.95
N TYR A 183 13.61 -0.87 3.86
CA TYR A 183 14.19 -0.85 2.51
C TYR A 183 14.93 0.46 2.29
N ILE A 184 16.21 0.35 1.96
CA ILE A 184 17.06 1.46 1.51
C ILE A 184 17.41 1.17 0.05
N GLU A 185 17.14 2.14 -0.82
CA GLU A 185 17.47 2.01 -2.24
C GLU A 185 18.98 1.74 -2.40
N GLY A 186 19.31 0.60 -3.01
CA GLY A 186 20.69 0.14 -3.17
C GLY A 186 21.20 -0.85 -2.13
N GLU A 187 20.47 -1.07 -1.02
CA GLU A 187 20.83 -2.03 0.05
C GLU A 187 20.01 -3.34 -0.01
N GLY A 188 19.26 -3.56 -1.09
CA GLY A 188 18.51 -4.79 -1.32
C GLY A 188 17.09 -4.76 -0.77
N GLU A 189 16.19 -5.55 -1.37
CA GLU A 189 14.80 -5.69 -0.88
C GLU A 189 14.76 -6.48 0.43
N PRO A 190 13.79 -6.21 1.32
CA PRO A 190 13.64 -6.98 2.56
C PRO A 190 13.48 -8.47 2.26
N PHE A 191 14.21 -9.30 3.03
CA PHE A 191 14.16 -10.74 2.89
C PHE A 191 13.16 -11.33 3.88
N PHE A 192 12.09 -11.96 3.41
CA PHE A 192 11.14 -12.65 4.27
C PHE A 192 11.53 -14.12 4.42
N MET A 193 11.39 -14.68 5.61
CA MET A 193 11.68 -16.10 5.82
C MET A 193 10.60 -16.99 5.19
N TRP A 194 11.04 -18.15 4.66
CA TRP A 194 10.17 -19.29 4.35
C TRP A 194 9.67 -20.00 5.62
N SER A 195 8.84 -19.32 6.41
CA SER A 195 8.22 -19.87 7.62
C SER A 195 6.78 -20.34 7.36
N GLU A 196 6.37 -21.41 8.04
CA GLU A 196 4.97 -21.88 7.97
C GLU A 196 3.99 -20.80 8.45
N ARG A 197 4.42 -20.00 9.43
CA ARG A 197 3.67 -18.83 9.92
C ARG A 197 3.43 -17.83 8.79
N ASN A 198 4.49 -17.35 8.14
CA ASN A 198 4.39 -16.36 7.07
C ASN A 198 3.49 -16.88 5.94
N VAL A 199 3.73 -18.11 5.47
CA VAL A 199 2.92 -18.72 4.41
C VAL A 199 1.45 -18.82 4.81
N LYS A 200 1.15 -19.27 6.04
CA LYS A 200 -0.23 -19.42 6.51
C LYS A 200 -0.95 -18.07 6.65
N VAL A 201 -0.26 -17.05 7.16
CA VAL A 201 -0.83 -15.70 7.32
C VAL A 201 -1.15 -15.09 5.96
N LEU A 202 -0.17 -15.06 5.05
CA LEU A 202 -0.35 -14.49 3.71
C LEU A 202 -1.41 -15.26 2.91
N THR A 203 -1.42 -16.59 2.98
CA THR A 203 -2.46 -17.43 2.35
C THR A 203 -3.86 -17.06 2.86
N LYS A 204 -4.01 -16.87 4.17
CA LYS A 204 -5.30 -16.53 4.79
C LYS A 204 -5.77 -15.13 4.37
N GLU A 205 -4.86 -14.16 4.27
CA GLU A 205 -5.19 -12.77 3.96
C GLU A 205 -5.37 -12.50 2.47
N TRP A 206 -4.74 -13.29 1.60
CA TRP A 206 -4.73 -13.06 0.16
C TRP A 206 -6.11 -12.86 -0.48
N PRO A 207 -7.15 -13.69 -0.20
CA PRO A 207 -8.48 -13.47 -0.77
C PRO A 207 -9.08 -12.11 -0.41
N LYS A 208 -8.85 -11.65 0.83
CA LYS A 208 -9.32 -10.34 1.31
C LYS A 208 -8.53 -9.20 0.66
N ALA A 209 -7.21 -9.33 0.56
CA ALA A 209 -6.37 -8.35 -0.12
C ALA A 209 -6.82 -8.16 -1.58
N LYS A 210 -7.06 -9.27 -2.29
CA LYS A 210 -7.58 -9.26 -3.66
C LYS A 210 -8.95 -8.57 -3.76
N GLU A 211 -9.89 -8.90 -2.88
CA GLU A 211 -11.21 -8.24 -2.88
C GLU A 211 -11.10 -6.72 -2.66
N ILE A 212 -10.23 -6.30 -1.74
CA ILE A 212 -9.99 -4.88 -1.45
C ILE A 212 -9.48 -4.17 -2.70
N ARG A 213 -8.43 -4.70 -3.33
CA ARG A 213 -7.84 -4.14 -4.56
C ARG A 213 -8.85 -4.05 -5.69
N GLU A 214 -9.56 -5.14 -6.00
CA GLU A 214 -10.59 -5.14 -7.05
C GLU A 214 -11.72 -4.13 -6.76
N SER A 215 -12.07 -3.94 -5.49
CA SER A 215 -13.08 -2.96 -5.09
C SER A 215 -12.59 -1.53 -5.29
N ILE A 216 -11.32 -1.26 -5.03
CA ILE A 216 -10.67 0.03 -5.29
C ILE A 216 -10.60 0.28 -6.79
N ASP A 217 -10.10 -0.70 -7.57
CA ASP A 217 -9.94 -0.56 -9.02
C ASP A 217 -11.27 -0.28 -9.73
N ARG A 218 -12.35 -0.98 -9.35
CA ARG A 218 -13.70 -0.67 -9.87
C ARG A 218 -14.15 0.77 -9.56
N MET A 219 -13.76 1.31 -8.40
CA MET A 219 -14.07 2.69 -8.05
C MET A 219 -13.24 3.69 -8.87
N VAL A 220 -11.95 3.40 -9.05
CA VAL A 220 -11.04 4.19 -9.89
C VAL A 220 -11.53 4.22 -11.33
N ASP A 221 -11.85 3.07 -11.91
CA ASP A 221 -12.37 2.97 -13.27
C ASP A 221 -13.70 3.74 -13.42
N TRP A 222 -14.60 3.62 -12.44
CA TRP A 222 -15.84 4.38 -12.43
C TRP A 222 -15.58 5.89 -12.38
N LEU A 223 -14.67 6.36 -11.53
CA LEU A 223 -14.31 7.78 -11.46
C LEU A 223 -13.71 8.28 -12.78
N GLU A 224 -12.90 7.47 -13.47
CA GLU A 224 -12.22 7.88 -14.71
C GLU A 224 -13.14 7.93 -15.93
N LEU A 225 -14.28 7.23 -15.92
CA LEU A 225 -15.26 7.27 -17.01
C LEU A 225 -15.87 8.68 -17.22
N ASP A 226 -16.14 9.39 -16.14
CA ASP A 226 -16.64 10.78 -16.16
C ASP A 226 -16.27 11.47 -14.84
N PRO A 227 -15.02 11.97 -14.71
CA PRO A 227 -14.49 12.49 -13.45
C PRO A 227 -15.35 13.57 -12.81
N LEU A 228 -15.83 14.53 -13.61
CA LEU A 228 -16.61 15.65 -13.12
C LEU A 228 -17.95 15.18 -12.54
N ARG A 229 -18.69 14.37 -13.30
CA ARG A 229 -20.01 13.89 -12.89
C ARG A 229 -19.91 12.90 -11.73
N ASN A 230 -19.07 11.87 -11.88
CA ASN A 230 -19.01 10.76 -10.94
C ASN A 230 -18.44 11.22 -9.60
N PHE A 231 -17.38 12.02 -9.61
CA PHE A 231 -16.86 12.58 -8.35
C PHE A 231 -17.84 13.56 -7.70
N GLY A 232 -18.55 14.37 -8.49
CA GLY A 232 -19.61 15.26 -7.98
C GLY A 232 -20.76 14.49 -7.32
N GLU A 233 -21.17 13.36 -7.92
CA GLU A 233 -22.17 12.45 -7.36
C GLU A 233 -21.68 11.85 -6.03
N LEU A 234 -20.44 11.35 -6.00
CA LEU A 234 -19.81 10.79 -4.81
C LEU A 234 -19.74 11.80 -3.66
N LEU A 235 -19.27 13.02 -3.91
CA LEU A 235 -19.20 14.08 -2.91
C LEU A 235 -20.58 14.44 -2.36
N THR A 236 -21.59 14.50 -3.23
CA THR A 236 -22.97 14.76 -2.82
C THR A 236 -23.47 13.64 -1.90
N PHE A 237 -23.18 12.39 -2.25
CA PHE A 237 -23.54 11.22 -1.45
C PHE A 237 -22.88 11.25 -0.06
N ILE A 238 -21.55 11.43 0.01
CA ILE A 238 -20.79 11.48 1.28
C ILE A 238 -21.36 12.56 2.20
N ARG A 239 -21.62 13.76 1.65
CA ARG A 239 -22.16 14.90 2.43
C ARG A 239 -23.60 14.66 2.89
N SER A 240 -24.43 14.01 2.08
CA SER A 240 -25.82 13.68 2.45
C SER A 240 -25.92 12.77 3.68
N ARG A 241 -24.91 11.91 3.90
CA ARG A 241 -24.83 11.03 5.07
C ARG A 241 -24.38 11.73 6.35
N LYS A 242 -24.11 13.04 6.30
CA LYS A 242 -23.59 13.82 7.43
C LYS A 242 -22.36 13.14 8.06
N ILE A 243 -21.46 12.66 7.22
CA ILE A 243 -20.15 12.20 7.65
C ILE A 243 -19.39 13.45 8.12
N ASP A 244 -19.58 13.78 9.40
CA ASP A 244 -19.09 14.99 10.06
C ASP A 244 -17.58 14.85 10.30
N SER A 245 -16.78 15.60 9.55
CA SER A 245 -15.32 15.73 9.74
C SER A 245 -14.94 16.47 11.04
N LYS A 246 -15.88 16.61 11.99
CA LYS A 246 -15.73 17.41 13.21
C LYS A 246 -15.01 16.68 14.32
N LYS A 247 -14.73 15.38 14.16
CA LYS A 247 -13.90 14.68 15.14
C LYS A 247 -12.53 15.33 15.12
N LYS A 248 -12.09 15.81 16.29
CA LYS A 248 -10.70 16.19 16.49
C LYS A 248 -9.86 15.03 15.99
N ARG A 249 -8.97 15.34 15.06
CA ARG A 249 -7.95 14.43 14.59
C ARG A 249 -7.32 13.75 15.82
N PRO A 250 -7.25 12.42 15.90
CA PRO A 250 -6.36 11.82 16.87
C PRO A 250 -4.96 12.37 16.60
N GLU A 251 -4.23 12.78 17.65
CA GLU A 251 -2.80 13.01 17.54
C GLU A 251 -2.14 11.67 17.20
N ARG A 252 -2.14 11.32 15.92
CA ARG A 252 -1.29 10.29 15.37
C ARG A 252 -0.01 10.98 14.98
N ASN A 253 1.04 10.71 15.74
CA ASN A 253 2.39 10.93 15.28
C ASN A 253 2.75 9.65 14.52
N TYR A 254 2.95 9.74 13.21
CA TYR A 254 3.49 8.60 12.46
C TYR A 254 4.91 8.35 12.98
N ASP A 255 5.08 7.30 13.79
CA ASP A 255 6.40 6.79 14.16
C ASP A 255 6.70 5.61 13.25
N ARG A 256 7.70 5.75 12.38
CA ARG A 256 8.14 4.68 11.47
C ARG A 256 8.45 3.38 12.23
N MET A 257 8.91 3.47 13.48
CA MET A 257 9.22 2.31 14.32
C MET A 257 7.98 1.58 14.83
N ASP A 258 6.80 2.20 14.82
CA ASP A 258 5.54 1.55 15.20
C ASP A 258 4.99 0.63 14.08
N TYR A 259 5.58 0.68 12.88
CA TYR A 259 5.13 -0.04 11.68
C TYR A 259 6.08 -1.18 11.28
N GLU A 260 6.69 -1.86 12.25
CA GLU A 260 7.46 -3.08 11.96
C GLU A 260 6.59 -4.13 11.25
N CYS A 261 7.05 -4.59 10.08
CA CYS A 261 6.37 -5.65 9.35
C CYS A 261 6.28 -6.92 10.22
N PRO A 262 5.08 -7.47 10.46
CA PRO A 262 4.89 -8.58 11.39
C PRO A 262 5.29 -9.96 10.83
N LEU A 263 5.85 -10.00 9.61
CA LEU A 263 6.40 -11.20 9.00
C LEU A 263 7.80 -11.47 9.52
N ASP A 264 8.15 -12.76 9.66
CA ASP A 264 9.51 -13.15 10.02
C ASP A 264 10.48 -12.76 8.88
N GLN A 265 11.54 -12.00 9.18
CA GLN A 265 12.54 -11.47 8.22
C GLN A 265 13.93 -12.11 8.43
N VAL A 266 14.74 -12.15 7.39
CA VAL A 266 16.16 -12.57 7.42
C VAL A 266 17.04 -11.32 7.40
N PHE A 267 17.98 -11.21 8.34
CA PHE A 267 18.99 -10.16 8.35
C PHE A 267 20.30 -10.68 7.74
N GLU A 268 20.98 -9.87 6.92
CA GLU A 268 22.14 -10.30 6.11
C GLU A 268 23.34 -10.81 6.92
N ASP A 269 23.42 -10.50 8.22
CA ASP A 269 24.54 -10.89 9.08
C ASP A 269 24.64 -12.41 9.35
N GLU A 270 23.64 -13.20 8.93
CA GLU A 270 23.61 -14.66 9.06
C GLU A 270 23.92 -15.38 7.72
N GLU A 271 25.07 -15.10 7.11
CA GLU A 271 25.54 -15.83 5.92
C GLU A 271 25.97 -17.28 6.26
N GLU A 272 24.99 -18.17 6.48
CA GLU A 272 25.25 -19.61 6.47
C GLU A 272 25.13 -20.14 5.02
N TYR A 273 26.24 -20.66 4.49
CA TYR A 273 26.35 -21.15 3.12
C TYR A 273 25.42 -22.35 2.88
N CYS A 274 24.21 -22.11 2.36
CA CYS A 274 23.28 -23.17 2.01
C CYS A 274 23.68 -23.83 0.67
N ASP A 275 23.94 -25.14 0.70
CA ASP A 275 24.12 -25.96 -0.50
C ASP A 275 22.78 -26.01 -1.29
N GLU A 276 22.76 -25.30 -2.41
CA GLU A 276 21.62 -25.17 -3.33
C GLU A 276 20.96 -26.50 -3.71
N THR A 277 21.75 -27.59 -3.78
CA THR A 277 21.23 -28.91 -4.18
C THR A 277 20.36 -29.56 -3.12
N THR A 278 20.50 -29.16 -1.85
CA THR A 278 19.69 -29.64 -0.72
C THR A 278 18.55 -28.69 -0.36
N ALA A 279 18.56 -27.50 -0.96
CA ALA A 279 17.74 -26.37 -0.57
C ALA A 279 16.40 -26.32 -1.34
N PHE A 280 16.34 -26.88 -2.56
CA PHE A 280 15.11 -27.07 -3.33
C PHE A 280 14.41 -28.41 -3.03
#